data_AF-A0A7C3UIL8-F1
#
_entry.id   AF-A0A7C3UIL8-F1
#
_cell.length_a   1.000
_cell.length_b   1.000
_cell.length_c   1.000
_cell.angle_alpha   90.00
_cell.angle_beta   90.00
_cell.angle_gamma   90.00
#
_symmetry.space_group_name_H-M   'P 1'
#
loop_
_entity.id
_entity.type
_entity.pdbx_description
1 polymer ?
#
loop_
_entity_poly.entity_id
_entity_poly.type
_entity_poly.pdbx_seq_one_letter_code
_entity_poly.pdbx_strand_id
1 'polypeptide(L)'
;MTCYSVDQLQNILANNVFNYTKDPKKAAGRALGTMVEIITFYLLKSWGLGQSLSIERSLAEYGNPDITHNVEYSLHPILQQCEVFFSEKLPITSTKILSSIDKNVFSITRFEKSNNSLLTSDLILRNSCLIASSKELYSSHLVANLDFISNDEYKIIISQQYEKPYAIFECKRVGIEEGIKKGPQSIEKAKQGAYVARMLSSLQKVRMPSGELYGLIYKFNNEICIKPYAELMTEIMESENPSLLCDFILTVGVVSNHGNWFTSDNHNKELKVLAQSYDWLIFLTDKGLSEFINHILLDSESNFEPVKKAFLESYNTKRKRTRFTKVQIDYKADQTLQSYFNDNLIGVENWFNVISPKDKSMQELKSQIFRLKDKNWKEIHSL
;
A
#
# COMPACT_ATOMS: atom_id res chain seq x y z
N MET A 1 19.61 -19.34 11.62
CA MET A 1 18.87 -18.80 10.47
C MET A 1 19.85 -18.12 9.54
N THR A 2 19.90 -18.52 8.27
CA THR A 2 20.82 -17.91 7.29
C THR A 2 20.20 -16.61 6.80
N CYS A 3 20.83 -15.48 7.09
CA CYS A 3 20.41 -14.17 6.58
C CYS A 3 21.02 -13.99 5.19
N TYR A 4 20.19 -14.00 4.15
CA TYR A 4 20.64 -13.76 2.77
C TYR A 4 20.54 -12.28 2.43
N SER A 5 21.49 -11.77 1.65
CA SER A 5 21.30 -10.50 0.95
C SER A 5 20.19 -10.65 -0.09
N VAL A 6 19.59 -9.54 -0.52
CA VAL A 6 18.53 -9.60 -1.52
C VAL A 6 19.03 -10.16 -2.86
N ASP A 7 20.30 -9.95 -3.22
CA ASP A 7 20.89 -10.53 -4.43
C ASP A 7 21.05 -12.05 -4.31
N GLN A 8 21.40 -12.55 -3.12
CA GLN A 8 21.45 -13.98 -2.86
C GLN A 8 20.06 -14.60 -2.97
N LEU A 9 19.02 -13.96 -2.40
CA LEU A 9 17.63 -14.39 -2.55
C LEU A 9 17.20 -14.39 -4.01
N GLN A 10 17.57 -13.36 -4.78
CA GLN A 10 17.29 -13.29 -6.21
C GLN A 10 17.92 -14.45 -6.97
N ASN A 11 19.17 -14.81 -6.65
CA ASN A 11 19.85 -15.95 -7.26
C ASN A 11 19.20 -17.28 -6.86
N ILE A 12 18.82 -17.46 -5.60
CA ILE A 12 18.12 -18.65 -5.11
C ILE A 12 16.79 -18.82 -5.86
N LEU A 13 15.98 -17.77 -5.94
CA LEU A 13 14.71 -17.80 -6.68
C LEU A 13 14.93 -18.03 -8.18
N ALA A 14 15.95 -17.39 -8.78
CA ALA A 14 16.29 -17.57 -10.18
C ALA A 14 16.60 -19.03 -10.50
N ASN A 15 17.39 -19.71 -9.66
CA ASN A 15 17.82 -21.08 -9.87
C ASN A 15 16.74 -22.12 -9.53
N ASN A 16 15.96 -21.88 -8.48
CA ASN A 16 15.03 -22.88 -7.94
C ASN A 16 13.60 -22.72 -8.48
N VAL A 17 13.18 -21.49 -8.77
CA VAL A 17 11.79 -21.19 -9.16
C VAL A 17 11.71 -20.75 -10.62
N PHE A 18 12.63 -19.90 -11.09
CA PHE A 18 12.51 -19.24 -12.40
C PHE A 18 13.45 -19.79 -13.48
N ASN A 19 14.11 -20.91 -13.25
CA ASN A 19 15.10 -21.50 -14.17
C ASN A 19 14.54 -21.82 -15.56
N TYR A 20 13.24 -22.05 -15.66
CA TYR A 20 12.52 -22.31 -16.92
C TYR A 20 12.30 -21.05 -17.77
N THR A 21 12.51 -19.85 -17.20
CA THR A 21 12.26 -18.58 -17.91
C THR A 21 13.46 -18.16 -18.75
N LYS A 22 13.23 -17.38 -19.81
CA LYS A 22 14.30 -16.83 -20.67
C LYS A 22 15.29 -15.93 -19.92
N ASP A 23 14.84 -15.28 -18.84
CA ASP A 23 15.64 -14.41 -18.00
C ASP A 23 15.27 -14.65 -16.52
N PRO A 24 15.85 -15.70 -15.90
CA PRO A 24 15.52 -16.12 -14.53
C PRO A 24 15.78 -15.05 -13.48
N LYS A 25 16.89 -14.32 -13.59
CA LYS A 25 17.24 -13.24 -12.66
C LYS A 25 16.21 -12.11 -12.73
N LYS A 26 15.80 -11.67 -13.92
CA LYS A 26 14.78 -10.62 -14.05
C LYS A 26 13.41 -11.08 -13.54
N ALA A 27 13.05 -12.35 -13.76
CA ALA A 27 11.82 -12.91 -13.22
C ALA A 27 11.82 -12.96 -11.68
N ALA A 28 12.91 -13.44 -11.08
CA ALA A 28 13.13 -13.40 -9.63
C ALA A 28 13.07 -11.97 -9.08
N GLY A 29 13.70 -11.01 -9.77
CA GLY A 29 13.68 -9.60 -9.36
C GLY A 29 12.27 -8.99 -9.35
N ARG A 30 11.42 -9.34 -10.31
CA ARG A 30 10.00 -8.93 -10.30
C ARG A 30 9.23 -9.55 -9.14
N ALA A 31 9.46 -10.83 -8.86
CA ALA A 31 8.84 -11.52 -7.73
C ALA A 31 9.23 -10.88 -6.40
N LEU A 32 10.49 -10.48 -6.22
CA LEU A 32 10.95 -9.73 -5.05
C LEU A 32 10.24 -8.37 -4.92
N GLY A 33 9.98 -7.69 -6.03
CA GLY A 33 9.14 -6.48 -6.03
C GLY A 33 7.73 -6.75 -5.51
N THR A 34 7.11 -7.85 -5.95
CA THR A 34 5.80 -8.30 -5.43
C THR A 34 5.86 -8.63 -3.93
N MET A 35 6.98 -9.14 -3.42
CA MET A 35 7.14 -9.37 -1.96
C MET A 35 7.11 -8.08 -1.16
N VAL A 36 7.76 -7.01 -1.63
CA VAL A 36 7.71 -5.69 -0.97
C VAL A 36 6.27 -5.19 -0.89
N GLU A 37 5.53 -5.32 -1.98
CA GLU A 37 4.12 -4.94 -2.04
C GLU A 37 3.27 -5.77 -1.06
N ILE A 38 3.43 -7.10 -1.05
CA ILE A 38 2.70 -8.01 -0.16
C ILE A 38 3.00 -7.72 1.30
N ILE A 39 4.28 -7.54 1.67
CA ILE A 39 4.68 -7.22 3.05
C ILE A 39 4.03 -5.91 3.48
N THR A 40 4.06 -4.88 2.63
CA THR A 40 3.43 -3.58 2.92
C THR A 40 1.92 -3.73 3.10
N PHE A 41 1.25 -4.48 2.23
CA PHE A 41 -0.19 -4.73 2.32
C PHE A 41 -0.59 -5.39 3.64
N TYR A 42 0.10 -6.47 4.05
CA TYR A 42 -0.21 -7.17 5.29
C TYR A 42 0.24 -6.43 6.55
N LEU A 43 1.27 -5.57 6.46
CA LEU A 43 1.58 -4.62 7.53
C LEU A 43 0.41 -3.65 7.74
N LEU A 44 -0.15 -3.06 6.67
CA LEU A 44 -1.30 -2.16 6.78
C LEU A 44 -2.56 -2.89 7.29
N LYS A 45 -2.81 -4.13 6.85
CA LYS A 45 -3.92 -4.94 7.37
C LYS A 45 -3.76 -5.28 8.84
N SER A 46 -2.57 -5.67 9.29
CA SER A 46 -2.29 -5.98 10.71
C SER A 46 -2.31 -4.74 11.60
N TRP A 47 -2.10 -3.55 11.04
CA TRP A 47 -2.43 -2.27 11.69
C TRP A 47 -3.94 -1.98 11.75
N GLY A 48 -4.82 -2.84 11.23
CA GLY A 48 -6.27 -2.62 11.25
C GLY A 48 -6.76 -1.59 10.23
N LEU A 49 -5.97 -1.27 9.20
CA LEU A 49 -6.30 -0.27 8.18
C LEU A 49 -7.01 -0.85 6.95
N GLY A 50 -7.30 -2.16 6.95
CA GLY A 50 -7.82 -2.87 5.78
C GLY A 50 -9.13 -2.30 5.20
N GLN A 51 -9.99 -1.71 6.03
CA GLN A 51 -11.25 -1.11 5.58
C GLN A 51 -11.10 0.28 4.94
N SER A 52 -10.04 1.01 5.29
CA SER A 52 -9.68 2.29 4.67
C SER A 52 -8.82 2.11 3.42
N LEU A 53 -8.25 0.92 3.23
CA LEU A 53 -7.29 0.63 2.19
C LEU A 53 -7.96 0.48 0.82
N SER A 54 -7.38 1.14 -0.17
CA SER A 54 -7.60 0.90 -1.59
C SER A 54 -6.27 0.64 -2.29
N ILE A 55 -6.33 -0.09 -3.41
CA ILE A 55 -5.15 -0.56 -4.16
C ILE A 55 -5.21 -0.01 -5.59
N GLU A 56 -4.09 0.50 -6.11
CA GLU A 56 -3.95 0.98 -7.49
C GLU A 56 -5.00 2.04 -7.88
N ARG A 57 -5.29 2.98 -6.97
CA ARG A 57 -6.24 4.06 -7.22
C ARG A 57 -5.58 5.21 -7.97
N SER A 58 -6.29 5.72 -8.96
CA SER A 58 -5.92 6.95 -9.66
C SER A 58 -6.25 8.15 -8.78
N LEU A 59 -5.26 9.00 -8.53
CA LEU A 59 -5.37 10.23 -7.74
C LEU A 59 -4.90 11.42 -8.57
N ALA A 60 -5.65 12.51 -8.50
CA ALA A 60 -5.31 13.77 -9.16
C ALA A 60 -4.21 14.54 -8.41
N GLU A 61 -3.36 15.24 -9.15
CA GLU A 61 -2.41 16.21 -8.56
C GLU A 61 -3.16 17.35 -7.86
N TYR A 62 -2.59 17.83 -6.74
CA TYR A 62 -3.10 18.96 -6.01
C TYR A 62 -3.14 20.20 -6.90
N GLY A 63 -4.34 20.79 -7.03
CA GLY A 63 -4.57 21.95 -7.89
C GLY A 63 -4.57 21.66 -9.39
N ASN A 64 -4.45 20.39 -9.83
CA ASN A 64 -4.48 20.03 -11.25
C ASN A 64 -5.19 18.67 -11.49
N PRO A 65 -6.54 18.66 -11.60
CA PRO A 65 -7.31 17.43 -11.72
C PRO A 65 -7.14 16.69 -13.06
N ASP A 66 -6.57 17.33 -14.08
CA ASP A 66 -6.35 16.73 -15.39
C ASP A 66 -5.15 15.75 -15.39
N ILE A 67 -4.27 15.86 -14.40
CA ILE A 67 -3.11 14.98 -14.24
C ILE A 67 -3.39 13.99 -13.11
N THR A 68 -3.41 12.70 -13.45
CA THR A 68 -3.71 11.64 -12.50
C THR A 68 -2.64 10.56 -12.48
N HIS A 69 -2.43 9.96 -11.30
CA HIS A 69 -1.42 8.94 -11.04
C HIS A 69 -2.02 7.76 -10.29
N ASN A 70 -1.70 6.54 -10.71
CA ASN A 70 -2.06 5.35 -9.93
C ASN A 70 -1.06 5.17 -8.80
N VAL A 71 -1.54 5.22 -7.56
CA VAL A 71 -0.71 4.93 -6.38
C VAL A 71 -0.83 3.48 -5.94
N GLU A 72 0.24 2.89 -5.40
CA GLU A 72 0.19 1.48 -4.99
C GLU A 72 -0.88 1.20 -3.92
N TYR A 73 -0.87 1.99 -2.84
CA TYR A 73 -1.89 1.94 -1.80
C TYR A 73 -2.33 3.34 -1.38
N SER A 74 -3.61 3.48 -1.06
CA SER A 74 -4.18 4.70 -0.51
C SER A 74 -5.11 4.38 0.66
N LEU A 75 -5.08 5.21 1.69
CA LEU A 75 -5.92 5.10 2.88
C LEU A 75 -6.96 6.22 2.86
N HIS A 76 -8.23 5.83 2.79
CA HIS A 76 -9.34 6.74 2.62
C HIS A 76 -10.19 6.88 3.89
N PRO A 77 -10.74 8.08 4.15
CA PRO A 77 -11.77 8.25 5.15
C PRO A 77 -12.95 7.31 4.89
N ILE A 78 -13.42 6.65 5.95
CA ILE A 78 -14.61 5.80 5.90
C ILE A 78 -15.82 6.65 6.29
N LEU A 79 -16.75 6.83 5.37
CA LEU A 79 -17.96 7.65 5.57
C LEU A 79 -19.09 6.84 6.19
N GLN A 80 -19.21 5.59 5.77
CA GLN A 80 -20.20 4.64 6.25
C GLN A 80 -19.69 3.22 6.02
N GLN A 81 -20.13 2.28 6.85
CA GLN A 81 -19.92 0.85 6.63
C GLN A 81 -21.21 0.08 6.83
N CYS A 82 -21.31 -1.06 6.17
CA CYS A 82 -22.29 -2.09 6.48
C CYS A 82 -21.67 -3.47 6.34
N GLU A 83 -22.31 -4.45 6.97
CA GLU A 83 -21.95 -5.85 6.86
C GLU A 83 -23.03 -6.58 6.07
N VAL A 84 -22.63 -7.48 5.20
CA VAL A 84 -23.54 -8.39 4.51
C VAL A 84 -23.08 -9.83 4.73
N PHE A 85 -24.05 -10.70 4.98
CA PHE A 85 -23.85 -12.14 5.04
C PHE A 85 -24.33 -12.74 3.74
N PHE A 86 -23.51 -13.62 3.18
CA PHE A 86 -23.76 -14.21 1.88
C PHE A 86 -23.67 -15.72 2.00
N SER A 87 -24.62 -16.45 1.42
CA SER A 87 -24.61 -17.93 1.41
C SER A 87 -24.81 -18.51 0.00
N GLU A 88 -24.80 -17.68 -1.05
CA GLU A 88 -24.95 -18.18 -2.41
C GLU A 88 -23.65 -18.78 -2.97
N LYS A 89 -23.80 -19.56 -4.04
CA LYS A 89 -22.67 -20.16 -4.77
C LYS A 89 -21.70 -19.11 -5.30
N LEU A 90 -20.41 -19.44 -5.28
CA LEU A 90 -19.34 -18.66 -5.92
C LEU A 90 -19.56 -18.54 -7.45
N PRO A 91 -19.07 -17.46 -8.10
CA PRO A 91 -18.28 -16.37 -7.53
C PRO A 91 -19.13 -15.34 -6.79
N ILE A 92 -18.52 -14.63 -5.85
CA ILE A 92 -19.10 -13.46 -5.17
C ILE A 92 -18.75 -12.22 -6.01
N THR A 93 -19.74 -11.70 -6.74
CA THR A 93 -19.58 -10.58 -7.68
C THR A 93 -20.09 -9.28 -7.09
N SER A 94 -19.66 -8.15 -7.64
CA SER A 94 -20.19 -6.82 -7.25
C SER A 94 -21.72 -6.75 -7.37
N THR A 95 -22.30 -7.37 -8.40
CA THR A 95 -23.77 -7.46 -8.56
C THR A 95 -24.44 -8.15 -7.37
N LYS A 96 -23.92 -9.31 -6.94
CA LYS A 96 -24.44 -10.10 -5.81
C LYS A 96 -24.30 -9.37 -4.47
N ILE A 97 -23.16 -8.69 -4.28
CA ILE A 97 -22.92 -7.91 -3.07
C ILE A 97 -23.92 -6.74 -3.00
N LEU A 98 -24.03 -5.95 -4.07
CA LEU A 98 -24.93 -4.78 -4.09
C LEU A 98 -26.41 -5.15 -3.97
N SER A 99 -26.84 -6.31 -4.48
CA SER A 99 -28.22 -6.78 -4.29
C SER A 99 -28.54 -7.22 -2.86
N SER A 100 -27.51 -7.53 -2.05
CA SER A 100 -27.66 -8.01 -0.67
C SER A 100 -27.64 -6.87 0.36
N ILE A 101 -27.35 -5.64 -0.06
CA ILE A 101 -27.33 -4.47 0.83
C ILE A 101 -28.76 -4.05 1.15
N ASP A 102 -29.08 -3.89 2.44
CA ASP A 102 -30.32 -3.23 2.85
C ASP A 102 -30.26 -1.74 2.49
N LYS A 103 -31.02 -1.38 1.44
CA LYS A 103 -31.05 -0.02 0.88
C LYS A 103 -31.68 1.00 1.82
N ASN A 104 -32.44 0.57 2.83
CA ASN A 104 -33.00 1.47 3.84
C ASN A 104 -31.93 1.93 4.84
N VAL A 105 -30.90 1.11 5.05
CA VAL A 105 -29.79 1.40 5.97
C VAL A 105 -28.59 2.01 5.23
N PHE A 106 -28.33 1.55 4.01
CA PHE A 106 -27.19 1.95 3.20
C PHE A 106 -27.62 2.19 1.75
N SER A 107 -27.88 3.45 1.42
CA SER A 107 -28.34 3.80 0.07
C SER A 107 -27.22 3.68 -0.96
N ILE A 108 -27.47 2.89 -1.99
CA ILE A 108 -26.55 2.68 -3.12
C ILE A 108 -27.06 3.28 -4.44
N THR A 109 -28.14 4.06 -4.41
CA THR A 109 -28.82 4.54 -5.64
C THR A 109 -27.94 5.41 -6.53
N ARG A 110 -27.04 6.18 -5.92
CA ARG A 110 -26.10 7.08 -6.60
C ARG A 110 -24.82 6.42 -7.12
N PHE A 111 -24.65 5.12 -6.89
CA PHE A 111 -23.40 4.42 -7.19
C PHE A 111 -23.48 3.65 -8.50
N GLU A 112 -22.52 3.90 -9.37
CA GLU A 112 -22.27 3.12 -10.58
C GLU A 112 -21.49 1.85 -10.22
N LYS A 113 -22.07 0.70 -10.55
CA LYS A 113 -21.50 -0.62 -10.25
C LYS A 113 -20.21 -0.88 -11.05
N SER A 114 -19.22 -1.50 -10.40
CA SER A 114 -18.05 -2.08 -11.05
C SER A 114 -18.27 -3.55 -11.49
N ASN A 115 -17.46 -4.05 -12.42
CA ASN A 115 -17.53 -5.45 -12.87
C ASN A 115 -16.56 -6.39 -12.14
N ASN A 116 -16.16 -6.06 -10.91
CA ASN A 116 -15.23 -6.88 -10.13
C ASN A 116 -15.92 -8.06 -9.45
N SER A 117 -15.14 -9.08 -9.11
CA SER A 117 -15.52 -10.18 -8.21
C SER A 117 -14.62 -10.17 -6.98
N LEU A 118 -15.25 -10.20 -5.79
CA LEU A 118 -14.55 -10.27 -4.51
C LEU A 118 -13.87 -11.63 -4.35
N LEU A 119 -14.60 -12.71 -4.60
CA LEU A 119 -14.10 -14.08 -4.47
C LEU A 119 -14.52 -14.90 -5.69
N THR A 120 -13.55 -15.51 -6.38
CA THR A 120 -13.83 -16.36 -7.54
C THR A 120 -14.26 -17.77 -7.13
N SER A 121 -14.78 -18.55 -8.08
CA SER A 121 -15.07 -19.98 -7.87
C SER A 121 -13.83 -20.82 -7.55
N ASP A 122 -12.64 -20.33 -7.91
CA ASP A 122 -11.36 -20.96 -7.57
C ASP A 122 -10.77 -20.44 -6.25
N LEU A 123 -11.56 -19.72 -5.43
CA LEU A 123 -11.15 -19.13 -4.15
C LEU A 123 -9.98 -18.13 -4.26
N ILE A 124 -9.93 -17.39 -5.37
CA ILE A 124 -9.03 -16.25 -5.51
C ILE A 124 -9.75 -15.00 -4.99
N LEU A 125 -9.23 -14.43 -3.90
CA LEU A 125 -9.70 -13.21 -3.29
C LEU A 125 -9.14 -11.99 -4.03
N ARG A 126 -9.99 -11.00 -4.30
CA ARG A 126 -9.58 -9.65 -4.69
C ARG A 126 -9.53 -8.77 -3.44
N ASN A 127 -8.34 -8.34 -3.05
CA ASN A 127 -8.14 -7.42 -1.92
C ASN A 127 -8.71 -6.04 -2.25
N SER A 128 -9.30 -5.37 -1.26
CA SER A 128 -9.93 -4.05 -1.40
C SER A 128 -10.80 -3.98 -2.68
N CYS A 129 -11.76 -4.89 -2.79
CA CYS A 129 -12.54 -5.05 -4.02
C CYS A 129 -13.49 -3.87 -4.25
N LEU A 130 -13.13 -2.95 -5.14
CA LEU A 130 -14.04 -1.90 -5.61
C LEU A 130 -15.30 -2.53 -6.21
N ILE A 131 -16.48 -2.27 -5.64
CA ILE A 131 -17.77 -2.78 -6.12
C ILE A 131 -18.64 -1.71 -6.78
N ALA A 132 -18.44 -0.43 -6.44
CA ALA A 132 -19.16 0.68 -7.06
C ALA A 132 -18.46 2.04 -6.81
N SER A 133 -18.79 3.07 -7.59
CA SER A 133 -18.29 4.44 -7.42
C SER A 133 -19.37 5.47 -7.69
N SER A 134 -19.32 6.62 -7.04
CA SER A 134 -20.24 7.74 -7.26
C SER A 134 -19.46 9.05 -7.36
N LYS A 135 -19.93 9.94 -8.23
CA LYS A 135 -19.51 11.35 -8.29
C LYS A 135 -20.64 12.31 -7.86
N GLU A 136 -21.79 11.77 -7.47
CA GLU A 136 -22.96 12.56 -7.06
C GLU A 136 -22.84 13.00 -5.60
N LEU A 137 -23.16 14.28 -5.34
CA LEU A 137 -22.95 15.01 -4.08
C LEU A 137 -21.46 15.23 -3.75
N TYR A 138 -20.72 14.13 -3.67
CA TYR A 138 -19.29 14.10 -3.48
C TYR A 138 -18.73 12.78 -4.00
N SER A 139 -17.49 12.82 -4.48
CA SER A 139 -16.84 11.62 -4.97
C SER A 139 -16.56 10.62 -3.86
N SER A 140 -17.05 9.40 -4.03
CA SER A 140 -16.78 8.29 -3.12
C SER A 140 -16.88 6.95 -3.84
N HIS A 141 -16.36 5.90 -3.21
CA HIS A 141 -16.39 4.56 -3.76
C HIS A 141 -16.68 3.51 -2.69
N LEU A 142 -17.30 2.41 -3.10
CA LEU A 142 -17.62 1.27 -2.25
C LEU A 142 -16.57 0.19 -2.44
N VAL A 143 -15.94 -0.22 -1.35
CA VAL A 143 -14.97 -1.30 -1.29
C VAL A 143 -15.53 -2.42 -0.45
N ALA A 144 -15.51 -3.64 -0.99
CA ALA A 144 -15.83 -4.87 -0.27
C ALA A 144 -14.57 -5.58 0.19
N ASN A 145 -14.56 -5.98 1.46
CA ASN A 145 -13.54 -6.83 2.06
C ASN A 145 -14.20 -8.08 2.63
N LEU A 146 -13.63 -9.24 2.34
CA LEU A 146 -14.03 -10.49 2.96
C LEU A 146 -13.46 -10.55 4.38
N ASP A 147 -14.32 -10.65 5.38
CA ASP A 147 -13.95 -10.75 6.80
C ASP A 147 -13.60 -12.20 7.14
N PHE A 148 -14.59 -13.10 7.06
CA PHE A 148 -14.38 -14.54 7.25
C PHE A 148 -15.34 -15.40 6.41
N ILE A 149 -14.99 -16.69 6.32
CA ILE A 149 -15.85 -17.75 5.79
C ILE A 149 -16.12 -18.74 6.92
N SER A 150 -17.39 -19.04 7.20
CA SER A 150 -17.80 -20.02 8.20
C SER A 150 -19.02 -20.79 7.70
N ASN A 151 -18.96 -22.13 7.66
CA ASN A 151 -20.08 -23.00 7.24
C ASN A 151 -20.76 -22.57 5.92
N ASP A 152 -19.95 -22.26 4.89
CA ASP A 152 -20.42 -21.74 3.58
C ASP A 152 -21.13 -20.37 3.63
N GLU A 153 -21.08 -19.68 4.76
CA GLU A 153 -21.47 -18.29 4.91
C GLU A 153 -20.24 -17.37 4.85
N TYR A 154 -20.35 -16.31 4.05
CA TYR A 154 -19.31 -15.31 3.85
C TYR A 154 -19.74 -14.02 4.54
N LYS A 155 -18.95 -13.55 5.51
CA LYS A 155 -19.12 -12.21 6.07
C LYS A 155 -18.31 -11.21 5.26
N ILE A 156 -18.98 -10.21 4.69
CA ILE A 156 -18.37 -9.19 3.86
C ILE A 156 -18.62 -7.83 4.50
N ILE A 157 -17.55 -7.06 4.70
CA ILE A 157 -17.62 -5.68 5.15
C ILE A 157 -17.56 -4.78 3.91
N ILE A 158 -18.52 -3.88 3.80
CA ILE A 158 -18.61 -2.89 2.72
C ILE A 158 -18.33 -1.54 3.34
N SER A 159 -17.33 -0.85 2.80
CA SER A 159 -16.92 0.48 3.27
C SER A 159 -17.14 1.50 2.16
N GLN A 160 -17.88 2.56 2.45
CA GLN A 160 -17.89 3.76 1.63
C GLN A 160 -16.68 4.61 1.98
N GLN A 161 -15.77 4.73 1.03
CA GLN A 161 -14.55 5.52 1.14
C GLN A 161 -14.72 6.85 0.41
N TYR A 162 -14.31 7.95 1.03
CA TYR A 162 -14.21 9.24 0.34
C TYR A 162 -13.08 9.20 -0.70
N GLU A 163 -13.21 9.89 -1.84
CA GLU A 163 -12.23 9.79 -2.93
C GLU A 163 -10.83 10.29 -2.52
N LYS A 164 -10.71 11.36 -1.73
CA LYS A 164 -9.40 11.87 -1.31
C LYS A 164 -8.87 11.04 -0.13
N PRO A 165 -7.67 10.44 -0.25
CA PRO A 165 -7.08 9.70 0.85
C PRO A 165 -6.41 10.65 1.85
N TYR A 166 -6.28 10.21 3.10
CA TYR A 166 -5.47 10.90 4.10
C TYR A 166 -4.01 10.44 4.09
N ALA A 167 -3.71 9.29 3.48
CA ALA A 167 -2.34 8.80 3.32
C ALA A 167 -2.18 7.91 2.08
N ILE A 168 -0.97 7.86 1.53
CA ILE A 168 -0.59 6.97 0.41
C ILE A 168 0.73 6.24 0.69
N PHE A 169 0.88 5.07 0.09
CA PHE A 169 2.12 4.29 0.13
C PHE A 169 2.56 3.92 -1.28
N GLU A 170 3.80 4.26 -1.59
CA GLU A 170 4.46 3.89 -2.85
C GLU A 170 5.56 2.86 -2.59
N CYS A 171 5.45 1.68 -3.18
CA CYS A 171 6.38 0.58 -3.01
C CYS A 171 7.35 0.52 -4.18
N LYS A 172 8.66 0.64 -3.92
CA LYS A 172 9.67 0.61 -4.98
C LYS A 172 10.89 -0.21 -4.57
N ARG A 173 11.26 -1.13 -5.45
CA ARG A 173 12.50 -1.89 -5.37
C ARG A 173 13.64 -1.04 -5.93
N VAL A 174 14.74 -0.84 -5.20
CA VAL A 174 15.85 0.04 -5.62
C VAL A 174 17.17 -0.70 -5.59
N GLY A 175 17.90 -0.75 -6.71
CA GLY A 175 19.25 -1.34 -6.75
C GLY A 175 19.80 -1.61 -8.16
N ILE A 176 21.11 -1.90 -8.25
CA ILE A 176 21.79 -2.20 -9.53
C ILE A 176 21.58 -3.67 -9.91
N GLU A 177 21.14 -3.91 -11.15
CA GLU A 177 21.19 -5.25 -11.73
C GLU A 177 22.65 -5.58 -12.10
N GLU A 178 23.13 -6.75 -11.67
CA GLU A 178 24.49 -7.23 -11.86
C GLU A 178 24.93 -7.09 -13.34
N GLY A 179 26.00 -6.32 -13.60
CA GLY A 179 26.52 -6.06 -14.94
C GLY A 179 26.14 -4.69 -15.56
N ILE A 180 25.26 -3.90 -14.94
CA ILE A 180 24.87 -2.58 -15.44
C ILE A 180 25.59 -1.45 -14.68
N LYS A 181 26.36 -0.62 -15.40
CA LYS A 181 27.11 0.53 -14.84
C LYS A 181 26.34 1.87 -14.83
N LYS A 182 25.21 1.98 -15.55
CA LYS A 182 24.36 3.18 -15.55
C LYS A 182 23.27 3.04 -14.49
N GLY A 183 22.88 4.15 -13.86
CA GLY A 183 21.88 4.18 -12.78
C GLY A 183 20.68 3.30 -13.12
N PRO A 184 20.26 2.41 -12.21
CA PRO A 184 19.34 1.34 -12.57
C PRO A 184 17.99 1.90 -13.02
N GLN A 185 17.34 1.32 -14.03
CA GLN A 185 15.98 1.74 -14.43
C GLN A 185 14.99 1.77 -13.26
N SER A 186 15.26 0.99 -12.20
CA SER A 186 14.50 0.99 -10.96
C SER A 186 14.59 2.31 -10.18
N ILE A 187 15.72 3.03 -10.21
CA ILE A 187 15.80 4.33 -9.53
C ILE A 187 15.01 5.40 -10.27
N GLU A 188 14.99 5.38 -11.60
CA GLU A 188 14.15 6.31 -12.36
C GLU A 188 12.67 6.07 -12.07
N LYS A 189 12.26 4.81 -11.90
CA LYS A 189 10.90 4.48 -11.43
C LYS A 189 10.63 4.93 -9.99
N ALA A 190 11.61 4.85 -9.10
CA ALA A 190 11.48 5.37 -7.75
C ALA A 190 11.35 6.91 -7.74
N LYS A 191 12.08 7.61 -8.60
CA LYS A 191 11.95 9.06 -8.80
C LYS A 191 10.58 9.45 -9.37
N GLN A 192 9.98 8.62 -10.23
CA GLN A 192 8.61 8.83 -10.68
C GLN A 192 7.62 8.73 -9.51
N GLY A 193 7.73 7.70 -8.67
CA GLY A 193 6.90 7.63 -7.44
C GLY A 193 7.12 8.82 -6.51
N ALA A 194 8.36 9.30 -6.40
CA ALA A 194 8.70 10.48 -5.62
C ALA A 194 8.10 11.78 -6.19
N TYR A 195 8.00 11.90 -7.52
CA TYR A 195 7.27 12.99 -8.17
C TYR A 195 5.79 12.93 -7.80
N VAL A 196 5.15 11.76 -7.91
CA VAL A 196 3.74 11.57 -7.54
C VAL A 196 3.50 12.01 -6.09
N ALA A 197 4.31 11.54 -5.14
CA ALA A 197 4.19 11.94 -3.73
C ALA A 197 4.24 13.46 -3.52
N ARG A 198 5.10 14.17 -4.25
CA ARG A 198 5.21 15.63 -4.13
C ARG A 198 4.00 16.38 -4.69
N MET A 199 3.36 15.83 -5.71
CA MET A 199 2.28 16.52 -6.43
C MET A 199 0.89 16.23 -5.86
N LEU A 200 0.70 15.16 -5.09
CA LEU A 200 -0.63 14.79 -4.59
C LEU A 200 -1.08 15.58 -3.35
N SER A 201 -0.17 15.96 -2.46
CA SER A 201 -0.50 16.61 -1.18
C SER A 201 -0.52 18.14 -1.28
N SER A 202 -1.41 18.80 -0.55
CA SER A 202 -1.40 20.26 -0.42
C SER A 202 -0.19 20.80 0.35
N LEU A 203 0.45 19.97 1.19
CA LEU A 203 1.70 20.33 1.87
C LEU A 203 2.88 20.23 0.90
N GLN A 204 3.37 21.38 0.46
CA GLN A 204 4.48 21.50 -0.48
C GLN A 204 5.81 21.70 0.25
N LYS A 205 6.86 21.01 -0.21
CA LYS A 205 8.22 21.12 0.33
C LYS A 205 9.02 22.17 -0.44
N VAL A 206 9.55 23.16 0.28
CA VAL A 206 10.37 24.24 -0.27
C VAL A 206 11.71 24.27 0.45
N ARG A 207 12.81 24.32 -0.31
CA ARG A 207 14.15 24.50 0.27
C ARG A 207 14.53 25.98 0.23
N MET A 208 14.84 26.54 1.39
CA MET A 208 15.26 27.93 1.53
C MET A 208 16.73 28.10 1.09
N PRO A 209 17.19 29.33 0.79
CA PRO A 209 18.60 29.59 0.49
C PRO A 209 19.57 29.17 1.62
N SER A 210 19.09 29.12 2.87
CA SER A 210 19.84 28.57 4.02
C SER A 210 20.08 27.06 3.93
N GLY A 211 19.39 26.37 3.01
CA GLY A 211 19.39 24.91 2.89
C GLY A 211 18.34 24.21 3.75
N GLU A 212 17.63 24.95 4.61
CA GLU A 212 16.56 24.41 5.47
C GLU A 212 15.32 24.04 4.67
N LEU A 213 14.59 23.02 5.15
CA LEU A 213 13.35 22.56 4.53
C LEU A 213 12.15 23.19 5.23
N TYR A 214 11.35 23.91 4.44
CA TYR A 214 10.09 24.50 4.87
C TYR A 214 8.91 23.77 4.21
N GLY A 215 7.80 23.75 4.92
CA GLY A 215 6.51 23.36 4.39
C GLY A 215 5.71 24.60 4.01
N LEU A 216 4.94 24.49 2.93
CA LEU A 216 4.02 25.51 2.45
C LEU A 216 2.65 24.88 2.25
N ILE A 217 1.60 25.51 2.78
CA ILE A 217 0.20 25.11 2.55
C ILE A 217 -0.67 26.36 2.37
N TYR A 218 -1.63 26.29 1.45
CA TYR A 218 -2.65 27.33 1.26
C TYR A 218 -3.87 27.02 2.12
N LYS A 219 -4.31 28.01 2.90
CA LYS A 219 -5.60 27.96 3.59
C LYS A 219 -6.72 28.38 2.64
N PHE A 220 -7.97 28.10 3.00
CA PHE A 220 -9.15 28.41 2.17
C PHE A 220 -9.34 29.89 1.85
N ASN A 221 -8.79 30.80 2.67
CA ASN A 221 -8.77 32.24 2.41
C ASN A 221 -7.59 32.70 1.55
N ASN A 222 -6.89 31.77 0.89
CA ASN A 222 -5.65 31.98 0.13
C ASN A 222 -4.47 32.50 0.97
N GLU A 223 -4.55 32.46 2.30
CA GLU A 223 -3.39 32.72 3.15
C GLU A 223 -2.38 31.58 3.04
N ILE A 224 -1.12 31.97 2.90
CA ILE A 224 0.00 31.03 2.84
C ILE A 224 0.50 30.82 4.27
N CYS A 225 0.51 29.58 4.72
CA CYS A 225 1.26 29.17 5.89
C CYS A 225 2.60 28.59 5.44
N ILE A 226 3.70 29.21 5.88
CA ILE A 226 5.06 28.75 5.64
C ILE A 226 5.81 28.65 6.97
N LYS A 227 6.31 27.46 7.28
CA LYS A 227 7.02 27.14 8.54
C LYS A 227 8.08 26.07 8.29
N PRO A 228 9.06 25.87 9.20
CA PRO A 228 9.92 24.69 9.15
C PRO A 228 9.09 23.43 8.97
N TYR A 229 9.49 22.56 8.04
CA TYR A 229 8.64 21.48 7.55
C TYR A 229 8.15 20.54 8.67
N ALA A 230 9.02 20.21 9.61
CA ALA A 230 8.67 19.35 10.76
C ALA A 230 7.65 20.00 11.71
N GLU A 231 7.74 21.32 11.90
CA GLU A 231 6.79 22.07 12.72
C GLU A 231 5.41 22.12 12.04
N LEU A 232 5.37 22.42 10.74
CA LEU A 232 4.10 22.45 9.99
C LEU A 232 3.45 21.07 9.91
N MET A 233 4.25 20.01 9.71
CA MET A 233 3.76 18.64 9.74
C MET A 233 3.11 18.32 11.10
N THR A 234 3.76 18.70 12.20
CA THR A 234 3.22 18.48 13.56
C THR A 234 1.90 19.24 13.75
N GLU A 235 1.85 20.50 13.34
CA GLU A 235 0.63 21.31 13.38
C GLU A 235 -0.51 20.69 12.57
N ILE A 236 -0.25 20.19 11.36
CA ILE A 236 -1.27 19.51 10.53
C ILE A 236 -1.78 18.25 11.25
N MET A 237 -0.89 17.44 11.83
CA MET A 237 -1.30 16.22 12.56
C MET A 237 -2.21 16.55 13.76
N GLU A 238 -1.92 17.63 14.46
CA GLU A 238 -2.64 18.07 15.68
C GLU A 238 -3.90 18.88 15.41
N SER A 239 -4.01 19.46 14.22
CA SER A 239 -5.11 20.32 13.82
C SER A 239 -6.40 19.54 13.52
N GLU A 240 -7.56 20.15 13.77
CA GLU A 240 -8.86 19.73 13.20
C GLU A 240 -9.36 20.74 12.14
N ASN A 241 -8.54 21.72 11.79
CA ASN A 241 -8.90 22.79 10.85
C ASN A 241 -9.03 22.24 9.42
N PRO A 242 -10.23 22.32 8.81
CA PRO A 242 -10.47 21.86 7.45
C PRO A 242 -9.50 22.44 6.42
N SER A 243 -9.09 23.71 6.58
CA SER A 243 -8.18 24.39 5.65
C SER A 243 -6.78 23.79 5.58
N LEU A 244 -6.35 23.06 6.62
CA LEU A 244 -5.06 22.38 6.65
C LEU A 244 -5.15 20.91 6.21
N LEU A 245 -6.35 20.32 6.22
CA LEU A 245 -6.55 18.88 6.12
C LEU A 245 -7.24 18.42 4.83
N CYS A 246 -8.13 19.23 4.25
CA CYS A 246 -9.00 18.82 3.15
C CYS A 246 -8.26 18.32 1.90
N ASP A 247 -7.04 18.82 1.67
CA ASP A 247 -6.18 18.41 0.56
C ASP A 247 -4.83 17.85 1.04
N PHE A 248 -4.67 17.67 2.35
CA PHE A 248 -3.44 17.11 2.90
C PHE A 248 -3.44 15.59 2.76
N ILE A 249 -2.36 15.06 2.20
CA ILE A 249 -2.11 13.63 2.06
C ILE A 249 -0.74 13.33 2.66
N LEU A 250 -0.68 12.43 3.64
CA LEU A 250 0.59 11.93 4.17
C LEU A 250 1.20 10.93 3.17
N THR A 251 2.43 11.21 2.73
CA THR A 251 3.09 10.40 1.69
C THR A 251 4.18 9.51 2.27
N VAL A 252 4.06 8.20 2.02
CA VAL A 252 5.00 7.18 2.52
C VAL A 252 5.66 6.45 1.35
N GLY A 253 6.98 6.53 1.25
CA GLY A 253 7.77 5.70 0.34
C GLY A 253 8.24 4.44 1.08
N VAL A 254 8.00 3.27 0.48
CA VAL A 254 8.50 1.97 0.96
C VAL A 254 9.52 1.45 -0.03
N VAL A 255 10.79 1.38 0.38
CA VAL A 255 11.89 0.96 -0.50
C VAL A 255 12.61 -0.28 0.01
N SER A 256 13.06 -1.15 -0.88
CA SER A 256 13.97 -2.26 -0.55
C SER A 256 15.26 -2.18 -1.36
N ASN A 257 16.37 -2.70 -0.83
CA ASN A 257 17.69 -2.67 -1.46
C ASN A 257 17.95 -3.91 -2.33
N HIS A 258 18.62 -3.70 -3.46
CA HIS A 258 19.30 -4.73 -4.24
C HIS A 258 20.72 -4.23 -4.55
N GLY A 259 21.73 -5.08 -4.46
CA GLY A 259 23.10 -4.69 -4.82
C GLY A 259 23.86 -3.86 -3.78
N ASN A 260 23.57 -3.98 -2.48
CA ASN A 260 24.29 -3.27 -1.40
C ASN A 260 24.40 -1.74 -1.61
N TRP A 261 23.37 -1.12 -2.18
CA TRP A 261 23.31 0.34 -2.40
C TRP A 261 23.07 1.14 -1.10
N PHE A 262 22.73 0.45 -0.02
CA PHE A 262 22.25 1.03 1.21
C PHE A 262 23.28 0.92 2.33
N THR A 263 23.62 2.06 2.92
CA THR A 263 24.01 2.16 4.33
C THR A 263 23.22 3.34 4.90
N SER A 264 22.56 3.15 6.05
CA SER A 264 21.81 4.23 6.73
C SER A 264 22.68 5.47 6.98
N ASP A 265 23.99 5.26 7.10
CA ASP A 265 24.93 6.28 7.54
C ASP A 265 25.52 7.09 6.37
N ASN A 266 25.44 6.57 5.13
CA ASN A 266 25.92 7.27 3.93
C ASN A 266 24.91 7.18 2.78
N HIS A 267 23.93 8.09 2.79
CA HIS A 267 22.95 8.20 1.72
C HIS A 267 23.62 8.61 0.40
N ASN A 268 23.53 7.73 -0.61
CA ASN A 268 23.80 8.12 -1.99
C ASN A 268 22.84 9.24 -2.45
N LYS A 269 23.19 9.89 -3.56
CA LYS A 269 22.42 11.03 -4.11
C LYS A 269 20.95 10.68 -4.29
N GLU A 270 20.69 9.47 -4.76
CA GLU A 270 19.37 8.97 -5.12
C GLU A 270 18.49 8.79 -3.88
N LEU A 271 19.02 8.23 -2.80
CA LEU A 271 18.30 8.09 -1.53
C LEU A 271 18.00 9.47 -0.92
N LYS A 272 18.93 10.44 -1.04
CA LYS A 272 18.66 11.83 -0.67
C LYS A 272 17.48 12.42 -1.46
N VAL A 273 17.38 12.10 -2.75
CA VAL A 273 16.26 12.53 -3.61
C VAL A 273 14.94 11.90 -3.18
N LEU A 274 14.92 10.64 -2.75
CA LEU A 274 13.70 10.00 -2.24
C LEU A 274 13.32 10.54 -0.87
N ALA A 275 14.29 10.63 0.06
CA ALA A 275 14.07 11.06 1.44
C ALA A 275 13.54 12.49 1.56
N GLN A 276 13.92 13.37 0.61
CA GLN A 276 13.37 14.73 0.55
C GLN A 276 12.00 14.82 -0.12
N SER A 277 11.58 13.80 -0.88
CA SER A 277 10.34 13.83 -1.64
C SER A 277 9.16 13.35 -0.80
N TYR A 278 9.30 12.21 -0.13
CA TYR A 278 8.26 11.64 0.74
C TYR A 278 8.27 12.28 2.13
N ASP A 279 7.12 12.28 2.80
CA ASP A 279 7.01 12.74 4.19
C ASP A 279 7.63 11.69 5.13
N TRP A 280 7.39 10.42 4.79
CA TRP A 280 8.07 9.27 5.36
C TRP A 280 8.74 8.45 4.26
N LEU A 281 10.00 8.08 4.48
CA LEU A 281 10.68 7.09 3.66
C LEU A 281 11.13 5.95 4.59
N ILE A 282 10.54 4.78 4.40
CA ILE A 282 10.86 3.58 5.16
C ILE A 282 11.56 2.56 4.26
N PHE A 283 12.49 1.84 4.84
CA PHE A 283 13.38 0.93 4.14
C PHE A 283 13.22 -0.49 4.67
N LEU A 284 12.70 -1.40 3.83
CA LEU A 284 12.64 -2.82 4.11
C LEU A 284 14.04 -3.42 4.01
N THR A 285 14.55 -3.88 5.14
CA THR A 285 15.89 -4.44 5.27
C THR A 285 16.05 -5.77 4.55
N ASP A 286 17.28 -6.06 4.09
CA ASP A 286 17.67 -7.37 3.56
C ASP A 286 17.32 -8.50 4.55
N LYS A 287 17.56 -8.26 5.85
CA LYS A 287 17.20 -9.21 6.91
C LYS A 287 15.71 -9.51 6.92
N GLY A 288 14.87 -8.47 6.94
CA GLY A 288 13.41 -8.65 6.98
C GLY A 288 12.87 -9.34 5.72
N LEU A 289 13.36 -8.94 4.54
CA LEU A 289 12.98 -9.59 3.29
C LEU A 289 13.46 -11.05 3.23
N SER A 290 14.67 -11.35 3.71
CA SER A 290 15.21 -12.71 3.81
C SER A 290 14.41 -13.55 4.79
N GLU A 291 14.04 -13.00 5.95
CA GLU A 291 13.25 -13.68 6.96
C GLU A 291 11.89 -14.08 6.39
N PHE A 292 11.18 -13.13 5.76
CA PHE A 292 9.90 -13.40 5.10
C PHE A 292 10.01 -14.50 4.05
N ILE A 293 11.00 -14.41 3.14
CA ILE A 293 11.15 -15.37 2.05
C ILE A 293 11.57 -16.74 2.57
N ASN A 294 12.51 -16.80 3.52
CA ASN A 294 12.96 -18.07 4.08
C ASN A 294 11.82 -18.76 4.83
N HIS A 295 11.15 -18.07 5.77
CA HIS A 295 10.08 -18.66 6.57
C HIS A 295 8.90 -19.12 5.74
N ILE A 296 8.50 -18.32 4.76
CA ILE A 296 7.20 -18.50 4.12
C ILE A 296 7.31 -19.24 2.79
N LEU A 297 8.45 -19.16 2.09
CA LEU A 297 8.60 -19.73 0.74
C LEU A 297 9.64 -20.85 0.65
N LEU A 298 10.77 -20.75 1.35
CA LEU A 298 11.88 -21.70 1.18
C LEU A 298 11.85 -22.82 2.22
N ASP A 299 11.89 -22.47 3.50
CA ASP A 299 11.94 -23.38 4.66
C ASP A 299 10.54 -23.60 5.27
N SER A 300 9.47 -23.38 4.50
CA SER A 300 8.10 -23.38 5.02
C SER A 300 7.78 -24.66 5.80
N GLU A 301 7.56 -24.53 7.11
CA GLU A 301 6.81 -25.50 7.89
C GLU A 301 5.45 -25.77 7.22
N SER A 302 4.81 -26.89 7.53
CA SER A 302 3.52 -27.28 6.91
C SER A 302 2.46 -26.18 6.92
N ASN A 303 2.54 -25.27 7.89
CA ASN A 303 1.59 -24.17 8.09
C ASN A 303 1.69 -23.06 7.02
N PHE A 304 2.81 -22.92 6.31
CA PHE A 304 2.98 -21.91 5.23
C PHE A 304 2.84 -22.48 3.81
N GLU A 305 2.57 -23.77 3.69
CA GLU A 305 2.37 -24.44 2.40
C GLU A 305 1.32 -23.76 1.49
N PRO A 306 0.17 -23.24 2.00
CA PRO A 306 -0.78 -22.50 1.17
C PRO A 306 -0.15 -21.29 0.48
N VAL A 307 0.73 -20.57 1.18
CA VAL A 307 1.41 -19.38 0.64
C VAL A 307 2.42 -19.78 -0.43
N LYS A 308 3.27 -20.77 -0.13
CA LYS A 308 4.24 -21.31 -1.08
C LYS A 308 3.57 -21.82 -2.35
N LYS A 309 2.46 -22.56 -2.21
CA LYS A 309 1.68 -23.06 -3.33
C LYS A 309 1.12 -21.91 -4.18
N ALA A 310 0.49 -20.91 -3.57
CA ALA A 310 -0.06 -19.76 -4.29
C ALA A 310 1.03 -18.97 -5.04
N PHE A 311 2.21 -18.82 -4.42
CA PHE A 311 3.38 -18.23 -5.04
C PHE A 311 3.84 -19.04 -6.28
N LEU A 312 4.12 -20.33 -6.12
CA LEU A 312 4.59 -21.18 -7.22
C LEU A 312 3.57 -21.29 -8.37
N GLU A 313 2.27 -21.35 -8.05
CA GLU A 313 1.20 -21.38 -9.06
C GLU A 313 1.13 -20.08 -9.87
N SER A 314 1.44 -18.94 -9.26
CA SER A 314 1.50 -17.64 -9.94
C SER A 314 2.66 -17.54 -10.94
N TYR A 315 3.68 -18.38 -10.78
CA TYR A 315 4.88 -18.40 -11.60
C TYR A 315 5.10 -19.74 -12.30
N ASN A 316 4.06 -20.47 -12.68
CA ASN A 316 4.22 -21.71 -13.46
C ASN A 316 4.21 -21.46 -14.99
N THR A 317 4.71 -22.43 -15.76
CA THR A 317 4.76 -22.39 -17.23
C THR A 317 3.39 -22.36 -17.90
N LYS A 318 2.34 -22.81 -17.20
CA LYS A 318 0.97 -22.94 -17.73
C LYS A 318 0.12 -21.68 -17.52
N ARG A 319 0.66 -20.63 -16.89
CA ARG A 319 0.05 -19.28 -16.65
C ARG A 319 -1.47 -19.31 -16.48
N LYS A 320 -1.96 -20.08 -15.53
CA LYS A 320 -3.39 -20.12 -15.18
C LYS A 320 -3.72 -19.08 -14.11
N ARG A 321 -3.73 -17.80 -14.50
CA ARG A 321 -4.15 -16.63 -13.67
C ARG A 321 -3.25 -16.37 -12.44
N THR A 322 -2.95 -15.11 -12.14
CA THR A 322 -2.12 -14.73 -10.99
C THR A 322 -2.88 -14.94 -9.68
N ARG A 323 -2.25 -15.54 -8.66
CA ARG A 323 -2.86 -15.90 -7.37
C ARG A 323 -2.03 -15.46 -6.15
N PHE A 324 -1.02 -14.62 -6.38
CA PHE A 324 -0.10 -14.15 -5.34
C PHE A 324 0.39 -12.75 -5.68
N THR A 325 -0.49 -11.75 -5.50
CA THR A 325 -0.23 -10.33 -5.75
C THR A 325 -0.99 -9.49 -4.73
N LYS A 326 -0.65 -8.21 -4.61
CA LYS A 326 -1.40 -7.27 -3.77
C LYS A 326 -2.89 -7.19 -4.12
N VAL A 327 -3.24 -7.27 -5.41
CA VAL A 327 -4.62 -7.15 -5.89
C VAL A 327 -5.39 -8.46 -5.74
N GLN A 328 -4.75 -9.60 -6.04
CA GLN A 328 -5.36 -10.92 -6.05
C GLN A 328 -4.49 -11.95 -5.35
N ILE A 329 -5.08 -12.70 -4.45
CA ILE A 329 -4.40 -13.75 -3.69
C ILE A 329 -5.30 -14.97 -3.48
N ASP A 330 -4.71 -16.16 -3.43
CA ASP A 330 -5.41 -17.36 -2.96
C ASP A 330 -5.92 -17.15 -1.54
N TYR A 331 -7.18 -17.50 -1.26
CA TYR A 331 -7.79 -17.22 0.04
C TYR A 331 -7.08 -17.91 1.21
N LYS A 332 -6.58 -19.13 1.04
CA LYS A 332 -5.84 -19.82 2.11
C LYS A 332 -4.49 -19.16 2.35
N ALA A 333 -3.83 -18.70 1.29
CA ALA A 333 -2.61 -17.90 1.42
C ALA A 333 -2.88 -16.57 2.14
N ASP A 334 -4.00 -15.90 1.86
CA ASP A 334 -4.41 -14.69 2.58
C ASP A 334 -4.60 -14.95 4.07
N GLN A 335 -5.38 -15.96 4.46
CA GLN A 335 -5.58 -16.31 5.87
C GLN A 335 -4.26 -16.61 6.59
N THR A 336 -3.36 -17.35 5.91
CA THR A 336 -2.05 -17.70 6.46
C THR A 336 -1.18 -16.45 6.67
N LEU A 337 -1.15 -15.53 5.70
CA LEU A 337 -0.41 -14.28 5.82
C LEU A 337 -1.01 -13.35 6.87
N GLN A 338 -2.34 -13.23 6.96
CA GLN A 338 -2.98 -12.45 8.02
C GLN A 338 -2.57 -12.94 9.41
N SER A 339 -2.59 -14.27 9.62
CA SER A 339 -2.18 -14.88 10.89
C SER A 339 -0.70 -14.59 11.17
N TYR A 340 0.19 -14.83 10.20
CA TYR A 340 1.61 -14.56 10.35
C TYR A 340 1.92 -13.13 10.77
N PHE A 341 1.33 -12.13 10.08
CA PHE A 341 1.60 -10.72 10.38
C PHE A 341 1.01 -10.28 11.72
N ASN A 342 -0.16 -10.81 12.10
CA ASN A 342 -0.76 -10.51 13.40
C ASN A 342 0.09 -11.09 14.54
N ASP A 343 0.55 -12.35 14.40
CA ASP A 343 1.32 -13.04 15.43
C ASP A 343 2.75 -12.48 15.58
N ASN A 344 3.30 -11.88 14.51
CA ASN A 344 4.68 -11.42 14.45
C ASN A 344 4.82 -9.90 14.26
N LEU A 345 3.78 -9.12 14.54
CA LEU A 345 3.70 -7.69 14.19
C LEU A 345 4.93 -6.88 14.62
N ILE A 346 5.39 -7.06 15.87
CA ILE A 346 6.57 -6.35 16.40
C ILE A 346 7.84 -6.73 15.62
N GLY A 347 8.00 -8.01 15.30
CA GLY A 347 9.12 -8.49 14.48
C GLY A 347 9.08 -7.92 13.06
N VAL A 348 7.90 -7.87 12.46
CA VAL A 348 7.68 -7.30 11.12
C VAL A 348 7.94 -5.80 11.11
N GLU A 349 7.51 -5.04 12.10
CA GLU A 349 7.80 -3.60 12.19
C GLU A 349 9.32 -3.35 12.27
N ASN A 350 10.07 -4.23 12.93
CA ASN A 350 11.54 -4.21 12.99
C ASN A 350 12.23 -4.60 11.67
N TRP A 351 11.49 -5.04 10.65
CA TRP A 351 12.06 -5.22 9.31
C TRP A 351 12.33 -3.90 8.60
N PHE A 352 11.78 -2.79 9.11
CA PHE A 352 11.85 -1.49 8.48
C PHE A 352 12.76 -0.53 9.25
N ASN A 353 13.67 0.12 8.52
CA ASN A 353 14.39 1.29 9.01
C ASN A 353 13.67 2.56 8.54
N VAL A 354 13.55 3.57 9.41
CA VAL A 354 13.05 4.89 9.01
C VAL A 354 14.22 5.73 8.50
N ILE A 355 14.13 6.18 7.25
CA ILE A 355 15.16 7.01 6.59
C ILE A 355 14.82 8.50 6.70
N SER A 356 13.53 8.80 6.61
CA SER A 356 12.97 10.15 6.77
C SER A 356 11.60 10.00 7.43
N PRO A 357 11.24 10.83 8.43
CA PRO A 357 12.10 11.81 9.08
C PRO A 357 13.22 11.13 9.88
N LYS A 358 14.32 11.84 10.14
CA LYS A 358 15.42 11.31 10.97
C LYS A 358 14.95 11.10 12.41
N ASP A 359 15.53 10.10 13.07
CA ASP A 359 15.32 9.81 14.50
C ASP A 359 13.86 9.51 14.85
N LYS A 360 13.10 9.02 13.87
CA LYS A 360 11.71 8.59 14.01
C LYS A 360 11.56 7.09 13.92
N SER A 361 10.46 6.59 14.44
CA SER A 361 10.14 5.16 14.53
C SER A 361 8.93 4.76 13.69
N MET A 362 8.80 3.46 13.40
CA MET A 362 7.60 2.89 12.79
C MET A 362 6.35 3.12 13.65
N GLN A 363 6.50 3.15 14.98
CA GLN A 363 5.41 3.45 15.91
C GLN A 363 4.89 4.88 15.74
N GLU A 364 5.77 5.86 15.51
CA GLU A 364 5.36 7.24 15.24
C GLU A 364 4.65 7.38 13.89
N LEU A 365 5.14 6.72 12.83
CA LEU A 365 4.45 6.66 11.53
C LEU A 365 3.03 6.10 11.71
N LYS A 366 2.92 4.95 12.37
CA LYS A 366 1.65 4.31 12.70
C LYS A 366 0.75 5.28 13.46
N SER A 367 1.25 5.93 14.51
CA SER A 367 0.50 6.90 15.30
C SER A 367 -0.04 8.07 14.46
N GLN A 368 0.77 8.63 13.54
CA GLN A 368 0.32 9.69 12.64
C GLN A 368 -0.80 9.22 11.70
N ILE A 369 -0.66 8.02 11.12
CA ILE A 369 -1.68 7.43 10.26
C ILE A 369 -3.00 7.24 11.02
N PHE A 370 -2.95 6.73 12.25
CA PHE A 370 -4.13 6.58 13.09
C PHE A 370 -4.74 7.93 13.47
N ARG A 371 -3.92 8.92 13.79
CA ARG A 371 -4.39 10.27 14.07
C ARG A 371 -5.14 10.88 12.89
N LEU A 372 -4.67 10.64 11.67
CA LEU A 372 -5.38 11.03 10.45
C LEU A 372 -6.65 10.20 10.26
N LYS A 373 -6.58 8.87 10.39
CA LYS A 373 -7.74 7.99 10.26
C LYS A 373 -8.91 8.41 11.14
N ASP A 374 -8.61 8.84 12.37
CA ASP A 374 -9.61 9.10 13.41
C ASP A 374 -10.16 10.54 13.40
N LYS A 375 -9.75 11.40 12.45
CA LYS A 375 -10.31 12.76 12.29
C LYS A 375 -11.76 12.75 11.83
N ASN A 376 -12.48 13.84 12.09
CA ASN A 376 -13.84 14.03 11.60
C ASN A 376 -13.86 14.45 10.11
N TRP A 377 -13.56 13.49 9.23
CA TRP A 377 -13.47 13.75 7.79
C TRP A 377 -14.78 14.24 7.15
N LYS A 378 -15.93 13.93 7.75
CA LYS A 378 -17.21 14.47 7.28
C LYS A 378 -17.29 15.98 7.48
N GLU A 379 -16.82 16.47 8.63
CA GLU A 379 -16.74 17.90 8.91
C GLU A 379 -15.64 18.58 8.07
N ILE A 380 -14.46 17.96 8.00
CA ILE A 380 -13.30 18.48 7.22
C ILE A 380 -13.66 18.67 5.74
N HIS A 381 -14.41 17.75 5.15
CA HIS A 381 -14.84 17.84 3.75
C HIS A 381 -16.25 18.39 3.56
N SER A 382 -16.95 18.76 4.64
CA SER A 382 -18.32 19.31 4.60
C SER A 382 -19.31 18.39 3.85
N LEU A 383 -19.35 17.10 4.20
CA LEU A 383 -20.07 16.01 3.50
C LEU A 383 -21.48 15.70 4.01
#